data_AF-A0A956DD66-F1
#
_entry.id   AF-A0A956DD66-F1
#
_cell.length_a   1.000
_cell.length_b   1.000
_cell.length_c   1.000
_cell.angle_alpha   90.00
_cell.angle_beta   90.00
_cell.angle_gamma   90.00
#
_symmetry.space_group_name_H-M   'P 1'
#
loop_
_entity.id
_entity.type
_entity.pdbx_description
1 polymer ?
#
loop_
_entity_poly.entity_id
_entity_poly.type
_entity_poly.pdbx_seq_one_letter_code
_entity_poly.pdbx_strand_id
1 'polypeptide(L)'
;PSKNAPKAVELLTQTYAAEREGDESFQAWIARIGKGRIRTILEPVTKPPTYEEDPSFYRDWGDPREYSTGDLGIGECAGEVVPWVEFGLTTSEQEQYEAQDLHDAGQHAEAAAKAFASMVTAAKALVRHLGGQVRDDASDVVEAFRTHLYDTQVFFDPFAKGKFAEYFLRAWKRRAFELDDPERVHELLDEARLFLEACHACYQRVGATPTPINLLSPQTAAPAPAE
;
A
#
# COMPACT_ATOMS: atom_id res chain seq x y z
N PRO A 1 20.99 2.51 -1.86
CA PRO A 1 20.66 2.70 -3.30
C PRO A 1 21.15 1.52 -4.14
N SER A 2 20.36 1.03 -5.10
CA SER A 2 20.71 -0.13 -5.93
C SER A 2 21.99 0.10 -6.75
N LYS A 3 22.24 1.34 -7.21
CA LYS A 3 23.48 1.74 -7.91
C LYS A 3 24.74 1.57 -7.08
N ASN A 4 24.63 1.54 -5.75
CA ASN A 4 25.75 1.33 -4.84
C ASN A 4 26.02 -0.15 -4.50
N ALA A 5 25.21 -1.10 -5.00
CA ALA A 5 25.41 -2.52 -4.71
C ALA A 5 26.82 -3.02 -5.08
N PRO A 6 27.42 -2.67 -6.24
CA PRO A 6 28.79 -3.06 -6.55
C PRO A 6 29.82 -2.52 -5.54
N LYS A 7 29.68 -1.25 -5.13
CA LYS A 7 30.56 -0.62 -4.13
C LYS A 7 30.40 -1.27 -2.75
N ALA A 8 29.18 -1.65 -2.37
CA ALA A 8 28.93 -2.36 -1.12
C ALA A 8 29.61 -3.73 -1.09
N VAL A 9 29.54 -4.49 -2.19
CA VAL A 9 30.23 -5.78 -2.34
C VAL A 9 31.75 -5.58 -2.26
N GLU A 10 32.28 -4.56 -2.94
CA GLU A 10 33.70 -4.23 -2.91
C GLU A 10 34.17 -3.90 -1.49
N LEU A 11 33.48 -3.02 -0.76
CA LEU A 11 33.81 -2.67 0.62
C LEU A 11 33.82 -3.89 1.54
N LEU A 12 32.80 -4.75 1.46
CA LEU A 12 32.71 -5.95 2.29
C LEU A 12 33.82 -6.95 1.97
N THR A 13 34.10 -7.19 0.69
CA THR A 13 35.12 -8.15 0.27
C THR A 13 36.54 -7.66 0.56
N GLN A 14 36.81 -6.37 0.39
CA GLN A 14 38.10 -5.76 0.77
C GLN A 14 38.32 -5.80 2.29
N THR A 15 37.30 -5.45 3.07
CA THR A 15 37.42 -5.48 4.54
C THR A 15 37.61 -6.92 5.05
N TYR A 16 36.87 -7.87 4.48
CA TYR A 16 37.07 -9.28 4.78
C TYR A 16 38.49 -9.76 4.43
N ALA A 17 39.00 -9.42 3.24
CA ALA A 17 40.34 -9.83 2.84
C ALA A 17 41.44 -9.27 3.77
N ALA A 18 41.22 -8.08 4.33
CA ALA A 18 42.14 -7.42 5.24
C ALA A 18 42.04 -7.91 6.70
N GLU A 19 40.84 -8.23 7.17
CA GLU A 19 40.56 -8.55 8.59
C GLU A 19 40.33 -10.05 8.86
N ARG A 20 40.35 -10.91 7.82
CA ARG A 20 40.19 -12.36 7.99
C ARG A 20 41.33 -12.97 8.80
N GLU A 21 41.00 -13.92 9.65
CA GLU A 21 41.97 -14.63 10.48
C GLU A 21 42.22 -16.04 9.94
N GLY A 22 43.42 -16.32 9.44
CA GLY A 22 43.77 -17.63 8.89
C GLY A 22 42.87 -18.06 7.73
N ASP A 23 42.30 -19.26 7.83
CA ASP A 23 41.37 -19.84 6.86
C ASP A 23 39.89 -19.58 7.21
N GLU A 24 39.62 -18.50 7.95
CA GLU A 24 38.26 -18.06 8.28
C GLU A 24 37.42 -17.88 7.01
N SER A 25 36.18 -18.37 7.03
CA SER A 25 35.21 -18.15 5.95
C SER A 25 34.51 -16.80 6.09
N PHE A 26 33.93 -16.29 5.01
CA PHE A 26 33.18 -15.03 5.05
C PHE A 26 32.04 -15.07 6.07
N GLN A 27 31.31 -16.18 6.17
CA GLN A 27 30.23 -16.34 7.15
C GLN A 27 30.74 -16.29 8.59
N ALA A 28 31.89 -16.91 8.86
CA ALA A 28 32.51 -16.90 10.18
C ALA A 28 33.00 -15.49 10.55
N TRP A 29 33.60 -14.78 9.60
CA TRP A 29 34.00 -13.38 9.77
C TRP A 29 32.81 -12.47 10.10
N ILE A 30 31.70 -12.58 9.35
CA ILE A 30 30.46 -11.83 9.63
C ILE A 30 29.95 -12.11 11.04
N ALA A 31 29.97 -13.37 11.48
CA ALA A 31 29.54 -13.77 12.82
C ALA A 31 30.44 -13.16 13.92
N ARG A 32 31.75 -13.08 13.68
CA ARG A 32 32.74 -12.53 14.61
C ARG A 32 32.65 -11.01 14.76
N ILE A 33 32.59 -10.26 13.65
CA ILE A 33 32.59 -8.79 13.70
C ILE A 33 31.20 -8.21 14.03
N GLY A 34 30.14 -8.99 13.78
CA GLY A 34 28.76 -8.66 14.10
C GLY A 34 28.12 -7.58 13.21
N LYS A 35 26.78 -7.50 13.28
CA LYS A 35 25.96 -6.61 12.44
C LYS A 35 26.28 -5.11 12.62
N GLY A 36 26.73 -4.71 13.80
CA GLY A 36 27.09 -3.31 14.08
C GLY A 36 28.27 -2.84 13.25
N ARG A 37 29.34 -3.66 13.16
CA ARG A 37 30.52 -3.35 12.35
C ARG A 37 30.19 -3.34 10.85
N ILE A 38 29.35 -4.26 10.39
CA ILE A 38 28.86 -4.30 9.00
C ILE A 38 28.13 -3.00 8.64
N ARG A 39 27.31 -2.48 9.56
CA ARG A 39 26.62 -1.20 9.34
C ARG A 39 27.61 -0.06 9.16
N THR A 40 28.67 0.00 9.97
CA THR A 40 29.73 1.02 9.84
C THR A 40 30.49 0.89 8.52
N ILE A 41 30.81 -0.33 8.09
CA ILE A 41 31.50 -0.57 6.80
C ILE A 41 30.65 -0.06 5.62
N LEU A 42 29.34 -0.27 5.67
CA LEU A 42 28.42 0.09 4.60
C LEU A 42 27.92 1.55 4.66
N GLU A 43 28.12 2.25 5.77
CA GLU A 43 27.63 3.61 5.99
C GLU A 43 27.92 4.57 4.83
N PRO A 44 29.14 4.60 4.23
CA PRO A 44 29.46 5.51 3.13
C PRO A 44 28.63 5.30 1.85
N VAL A 45 28.03 4.11 1.68
CA VAL A 45 27.27 3.76 0.48
C VAL A 45 25.76 3.65 0.73
N THR A 46 25.31 3.96 1.95
CA THR A 46 23.89 3.91 2.32
C THR A 46 23.08 5.08 1.74
N LYS A 47 23.68 6.26 1.59
CA LYS A 47 22.99 7.46 1.08
C LYS A 47 23.24 7.65 -0.42
N PRO A 48 22.20 7.88 -1.22
CA PRO A 48 22.39 8.32 -2.61
C PRO A 48 22.90 9.77 -2.64
N PRO A 49 23.66 10.16 -3.67
CA PRO A 49 23.93 11.57 -3.96
C PRO A 49 22.63 12.31 -4.34
N THR A 50 22.68 13.64 -4.31
CA THR A 50 21.58 14.46 -4.83
C THR A 50 21.39 14.24 -6.33
N TYR A 51 20.20 14.58 -6.84
CA TYR A 51 19.91 14.46 -8.28
C TYR A 51 20.90 15.26 -9.14
N GLU A 52 21.31 16.44 -8.67
CA GLU A 52 22.25 17.32 -9.38
C GLU A 52 23.66 16.73 -9.46
N GLU A 53 24.08 15.99 -8.43
CA GLU A 53 25.40 15.38 -8.35
C GLU A 53 25.52 14.12 -9.22
N ASP A 54 24.49 13.26 -9.22
CA ASP A 54 24.48 12.08 -10.08
C ASP A 54 23.03 11.65 -10.41
N PRO A 55 22.48 12.12 -11.54
CA PRO A 55 21.14 11.74 -12.00
C PRO A 55 20.97 10.23 -12.24
N SER A 56 22.07 9.49 -12.45
CA SER A 56 22.00 8.05 -12.73
C SER A 56 21.51 7.24 -11.53
N PHE A 57 21.57 7.79 -10.30
CA PHE A 57 21.00 7.18 -9.10
C PHE A 57 19.47 7.15 -9.08
N TYR A 58 18.84 7.91 -9.97
CA TYR A 58 17.40 8.04 -10.11
C TYR A 58 16.89 7.40 -11.41
N ARG A 59 17.73 6.55 -12.03
CA ARG A 59 17.43 5.75 -13.21
C ARG A 59 17.72 4.28 -12.93
N ASP A 60 16.90 3.38 -13.46
CA ASP A 60 17.09 1.95 -13.24
C ASP A 60 18.32 1.38 -13.96
N TRP A 61 18.70 0.15 -13.60
CA TRP A 61 19.75 -0.58 -14.30
C TRP A 61 19.20 -1.08 -15.64
N GLY A 62 19.66 -0.49 -16.75
CA GLY A 62 19.32 -0.96 -18.10
C GLY A 62 18.14 -0.25 -18.78
N ASP A 63 17.42 0.63 -18.08
CA ASP A 63 16.41 1.51 -18.70
C ASP A 63 16.94 2.95 -18.79
N PRO A 64 17.07 3.53 -20.00
CA PRO A 64 17.53 4.91 -20.20
C PRO A 64 16.49 5.97 -19.81
N ARG A 65 15.24 5.59 -19.49
CA ARG A 65 14.16 6.52 -19.14
C ARG A 65 14.29 7.02 -17.71
N GLU A 66 13.92 8.28 -17.50
CA GLU A 66 13.75 8.85 -16.17
C GLU A 66 12.46 8.34 -15.56
N TYR A 67 12.50 8.02 -14.26
CA TYR A 67 11.34 7.56 -13.51
C TYR A 67 10.20 8.57 -13.65
N SER A 68 9.10 8.17 -14.31
CA SER A 68 7.89 8.97 -14.38
C SER A 68 6.86 8.41 -13.42
N THR A 69 6.04 9.27 -12.82
CA THR A 69 4.85 8.85 -12.05
C THR A 69 3.83 8.10 -12.94
N GLY A 70 4.02 8.07 -14.26
CA GLY A 70 3.25 7.24 -15.19
C GLY A 70 3.68 5.76 -15.20
N ASP A 71 4.90 5.46 -14.73
CA ASP A 71 5.42 4.10 -14.61
C ASP A 71 5.11 3.47 -13.23
N LEU A 72 4.29 4.13 -12.40
CA LEU A 72 3.67 3.59 -11.18
C LEU A 72 2.62 2.49 -11.48
N GLY A 73 2.75 1.83 -12.63
CA GLY A 73 1.91 0.75 -13.10
C GLY A 73 2.72 -0.52 -13.17
N ILE A 74 2.30 -1.49 -12.35
CA ILE A 74 2.79 -2.87 -12.24
C ILE A 74 4.19 -3.00 -11.62
N GLY A 75 4.25 -3.55 -10.40
CA GLY A 75 5.51 -3.97 -9.79
C GLY A 75 5.80 -5.42 -10.17
N GLU A 76 6.97 -5.70 -10.71
CA GLU A 76 7.41 -7.09 -10.97
C GLU A 76 7.96 -7.68 -9.67
N CYS A 77 7.25 -8.63 -9.06
CA CYS A 77 7.75 -9.39 -7.91
C CYS A 77 7.98 -10.84 -8.35
N ALA A 78 9.25 -11.27 -8.39
CA ALA A 78 9.66 -12.66 -8.63
C ALA A 78 9.05 -13.36 -9.87
N GLY A 79 8.89 -12.62 -10.98
CA GLY A 79 8.46 -13.19 -12.27
C GLY A 79 6.95 -13.31 -12.49
N GLU A 80 6.14 -12.89 -11.50
CA GLU A 80 4.70 -12.70 -11.66
C GLU A 80 4.37 -11.21 -11.55
N VAL A 81 3.59 -10.73 -12.51
CA VAL A 81 3.10 -9.36 -12.58
C VAL A 81 1.92 -9.25 -11.62
N VAL A 82 2.17 -8.77 -10.40
CA VAL A 82 1.13 -8.55 -9.39
C VAL A 82 0.62 -7.10 -9.50
N PRO A 83 -0.69 -6.89 -9.72
CA PRO A 83 -1.26 -5.54 -9.78
C PRO A 83 -1.06 -4.76 -8.46
N TRP A 84 -0.72 -3.47 -8.55
CA TRP A 84 -0.50 -2.60 -7.39
C TRP A 84 -1.68 -2.54 -6.42
N VAL A 85 -2.89 -2.68 -6.95
CA VAL A 85 -4.11 -2.72 -6.14
C VAL A 85 -4.10 -3.89 -5.16
N GLU A 86 -3.54 -5.04 -5.53
CA GLU A 86 -3.46 -6.22 -4.65
C GLU A 86 -2.51 -5.99 -3.48
N PHE A 87 -1.38 -5.29 -3.70
CA PHE A 87 -0.50 -4.86 -2.61
C PHE A 87 -1.21 -3.90 -1.66
N GLY A 88 -1.95 -2.93 -2.19
CA GLY A 88 -2.72 -1.98 -1.38
C GLY A 88 -3.80 -2.67 -0.56
N LEU A 89 -4.56 -3.59 -1.17
CA LEU A 89 -5.58 -4.37 -0.47
C LEU A 89 -4.97 -5.29 0.61
N THR A 90 -3.89 -6.01 0.29
CA THR A 90 -3.18 -6.85 1.29
C THR A 90 -2.64 -6.01 2.45
N THR A 91 -2.11 -4.82 2.17
CA THR A 91 -1.65 -3.89 3.21
C THR A 91 -2.80 -3.45 4.11
N SER A 92 -3.97 -3.14 3.53
CA SER A 92 -5.15 -2.77 4.32
C SER A 92 -5.64 -3.91 5.22
N GLU A 93 -5.59 -5.16 4.75
CA GLU A 93 -5.94 -6.33 5.58
C GLU A 93 -4.98 -6.46 6.77
N GLN A 94 -3.68 -6.31 6.55
CA GLN A 94 -2.69 -6.32 7.63
C GLN A 94 -2.97 -5.20 8.64
N GLU A 95 -3.21 -3.98 8.18
CA GLU A 95 -3.55 -2.85 9.05
C GLU A 95 -4.82 -3.11 9.87
N GLN A 96 -5.81 -3.78 9.28
CA GLN A 96 -7.04 -4.17 9.97
C GLN A 96 -6.80 -5.23 11.05
N TYR A 97 -5.95 -6.22 10.79
CA TYR A 97 -5.56 -7.19 11.83
C TYR A 97 -4.80 -6.52 12.98
N GLU A 98 -3.85 -5.63 12.67
CA GLU A 98 -3.15 -4.86 13.69
C GLU A 98 -4.11 -3.97 14.50
N ALA A 99 -5.14 -3.42 13.88
CA ALA A 99 -6.18 -2.65 14.57
C ALA A 99 -6.98 -3.51 15.57
N GLN A 100 -7.27 -4.77 15.20
CA GLN A 100 -7.92 -5.73 16.11
C GLN A 100 -7.01 -6.08 17.29
N ASP A 101 -5.73 -6.37 17.05
CA ASP A 101 -4.77 -6.68 18.10
C ASP A 101 -4.63 -5.50 19.11
N LEU A 102 -4.61 -4.26 18.62
CA LEU A 102 -4.61 -3.06 19.46
C LEU A 102 -5.88 -2.95 20.31
N HIS A 103 -7.05 -3.28 19.74
CA HIS A 103 -8.31 -3.26 20.48
C HIS A 103 -8.33 -4.31 21.59
N ASP A 104 -7.87 -5.53 21.29
CA ASP A 104 -7.79 -6.63 22.25
C ASP A 104 -6.79 -6.33 23.38
N ALA A 105 -5.75 -5.52 23.09
CA ALA A 105 -4.80 -4.99 24.07
C ALA A 105 -5.34 -3.80 24.90
N GLY A 106 -6.58 -3.36 24.67
CA GLY A 106 -7.19 -2.21 25.34
C GLY A 106 -6.74 -0.84 24.81
N GLN A 107 -5.98 -0.80 23.72
CA GLN A 107 -5.49 0.42 23.07
C GLN A 107 -6.53 0.95 22.07
N HIS A 108 -7.74 1.24 22.54
CA HIS A 108 -8.90 1.50 21.68
C HIS A 108 -8.74 2.73 20.77
N ALA A 109 -8.12 3.80 21.24
CA ALA A 109 -7.87 4.99 20.41
C ALA A 109 -6.90 4.71 19.24
N GLU A 110 -5.85 3.92 19.50
CA GLU A 110 -4.90 3.51 18.47
C GLU A 110 -5.57 2.53 17.49
N ALA A 111 -6.39 1.62 18.00
CA ALA A 111 -7.18 0.69 17.19
C ALA A 111 -8.14 1.45 16.24
N ALA A 112 -8.86 2.45 16.72
CA ALA A 112 -9.77 3.24 15.89
C ALA A 112 -9.04 3.99 14.77
N ALA A 113 -7.89 4.60 15.09
CA ALA A 113 -7.06 5.27 14.09
C ALA A 113 -6.54 4.28 13.03
N LYS A 114 -6.09 3.09 13.46
CA LYS A 114 -5.57 2.04 12.59
C LYS A 114 -6.66 1.40 11.71
N ALA A 115 -7.85 1.18 12.27
CA ALA A 115 -9.01 0.68 11.53
C ALA A 115 -9.47 1.66 10.44
N PHE A 116 -9.47 2.96 10.71
CA PHE A 116 -9.77 3.93 9.67
C PHE A 116 -8.64 4.03 8.62
N ALA A 117 -7.38 3.92 9.03
CA ALA A 117 -6.24 3.89 8.12
C ALA A 117 -6.33 2.71 7.13
N SER A 118 -6.74 1.52 7.58
CA SER A 118 -6.94 0.37 6.69
C SER A 118 -7.97 0.67 5.59
N MET A 119 -9.10 1.32 5.94
CA MET A 119 -10.11 1.74 4.97
C MET A 119 -9.54 2.75 3.96
N VAL A 120 -8.75 3.72 4.42
CA VAL A 120 -8.09 4.71 3.54
C VAL A 120 -7.13 4.00 2.57
N THR A 121 -6.32 3.06 3.06
CA THR A 121 -5.38 2.29 2.23
C THR A 121 -6.11 1.51 1.14
N ALA A 122 -7.19 0.80 1.49
CA ALA A 122 -8.00 0.04 0.53
C ALA A 122 -8.67 0.95 -0.51
N ALA A 123 -9.29 2.05 -0.07
CA ALA A 123 -9.96 3.02 -0.94
C ALA A 123 -8.97 3.64 -1.94
N LYS A 124 -7.79 4.03 -1.47
CA LYS A 124 -6.71 4.58 -2.29
C LYS A 124 -6.23 3.60 -3.36
N ALA A 125 -6.08 2.32 -2.99
CA ALA A 125 -5.68 1.27 -3.92
C ALA A 125 -6.68 1.15 -5.08
N LEU A 126 -7.98 1.15 -4.78
CA LEU A 126 -9.04 1.10 -5.80
C LEU A 126 -9.12 2.36 -6.65
N VAL A 127 -9.02 3.55 -6.05
CA VAL A 127 -9.02 4.81 -6.81
C VAL A 127 -7.89 4.82 -7.84
N ARG A 128 -6.67 4.44 -7.41
CA ARG A 128 -5.51 4.36 -8.31
C ARG A 128 -5.69 3.29 -9.38
N HIS A 129 -6.27 2.13 -9.03
CA HIS A 129 -6.60 1.07 -10.00
C HIS A 129 -7.48 1.60 -11.12
N LEU A 130 -8.48 2.42 -10.81
CA LEU A 130 -9.39 3.02 -11.80
C LEU A 130 -8.77 4.20 -12.58
N GLY A 131 -7.47 4.47 -12.40
CA GLY A 131 -6.76 5.59 -13.04
C GLY A 131 -6.99 6.95 -12.36
N GLY A 132 -7.58 6.96 -11.17
CA GLY A 132 -7.74 8.16 -10.35
C GLY A 132 -6.40 8.60 -9.76
N GLN A 133 -6.09 9.89 -9.87
CA GLN A 133 -4.95 10.50 -9.20
C GLN A 133 -5.36 10.91 -7.79
N VAL A 134 -4.60 10.46 -6.79
CA VAL A 134 -4.90 10.71 -5.38
C VAL A 134 -3.61 10.84 -4.59
N ARG A 135 -3.56 11.87 -3.75
CA ARG A 135 -2.49 12.15 -2.79
C ARG A 135 -2.59 11.19 -1.60
N ASP A 136 -1.62 11.29 -0.70
CA ASP A 136 -1.52 10.35 0.42
C ASP A 136 -2.35 10.77 1.64
N ASP A 137 -2.93 11.98 1.66
CA ASP A 137 -3.77 12.44 2.76
C ASP A 137 -5.19 11.85 2.71
N ALA A 138 -5.74 11.53 3.90
CA ALA A 138 -7.04 10.85 4.01
C ALA A 138 -8.20 11.66 3.42
N SER A 139 -8.16 12.99 3.50
CA SER A 139 -9.19 13.85 2.89
C SER A 139 -9.27 13.69 1.37
N ASP A 140 -8.11 13.72 0.70
CA ASP A 140 -8.02 13.54 -0.75
C ASP A 140 -8.51 12.15 -1.17
N VAL A 141 -8.14 11.11 -0.40
CA VAL A 141 -8.62 9.73 -0.64
C VAL A 141 -10.13 9.62 -0.49
N VAL A 142 -10.72 10.21 0.54
CA VAL A 142 -12.17 10.17 0.75
C VAL A 142 -12.93 10.86 -0.39
N GLU A 143 -12.47 12.05 -0.81
CA GLU A 143 -13.11 12.78 -1.91
C GLU A 143 -12.94 12.08 -3.26
N ALA A 144 -11.76 11.52 -3.53
CA ALA A 144 -11.50 10.75 -4.74
C ALA A 144 -12.33 9.44 -4.76
N PHE A 145 -12.40 8.73 -3.64
CA PHE A 145 -13.25 7.54 -3.51
C PHE A 145 -14.73 7.89 -3.76
N ARG A 146 -15.22 8.97 -3.14
CA ARG A 146 -16.59 9.41 -3.36
C ARG A 146 -16.86 9.70 -4.84
N THR A 147 -15.99 10.49 -5.48
CA THR A 147 -16.15 10.92 -6.87
C THR A 147 -16.08 9.75 -7.86
N HIS A 148 -15.13 8.84 -7.67
CA HIS A 148 -14.81 7.82 -8.67
C HIS A 148 -15.48 6.47 -8.43
N LEU A 149 -15.87 6.16 -7.19
CA LEU A 149 -16.41 4.85 -6.80
C LEU A 149 -17.82 4.90 -6.23
N TYR A 150 -18.17 5.92 -5.44
CA TYR A 150 -19.48 6.03 -4.82
C TYR A 150 -20.52 6.69 -5.73
N ASP A 151 -20.25 7.91 -6.21
CA ASP A 151 -21.18 8.70 -7.02
C ASP A 151 -21.42 8.04 -8.40
N THR A 152 -20.41 7.36 -8.93
CA THR A 152 -20.48 6.54 -10.15
C THR A 152 -21.13 5.18 -9.93
N GLN A 153 -21.38 4.80 -8.67
CA GLN A 153 -21.93 3.51 -8.25
C GLN A 153 -21.08 2.28 -8.61
N VAL A 154 -19.83 2.47 -9.03
CA VAL A 154 -18.91 1.36 -9.36
C VAL A 154 -18.66 0.45 -8.16
N PHE A 155 -18.61 1.03 -6.96
CA PHE A 155 -18.41 0.27 -5.72
C PHE A 155 -19.64 -0.51 -5.27
N PHE A 156 -20.83 -0.19 -5.78
CA PHE A 156 -22.08 -0.68 -5.21
C PHE A 156 -22.15 -2.21 -5.25
N ASP A 157 -22.55 -2.79 -4.14
CA ASP A 157 -22.83 -4.20 -4.05
C ASP A 157 -24.13 -4.54 -4.81
N PRO A 158 -24.19 -5.66 -5.56
CA PRO A 158 -25.40 -6.04 -6.30
C PRO A 158 -26.67 -6.15 -5.45
N PHE A 159 -26.53 -6.46 -4.15
CA PHE A 159 -27.65 -6.68 -3.24
C PHE A 159 -27.79 -5.56 -2.21
N ALA A 160 -26.67 -5.07 -1.69
CA ALA A 160 -26.63 -4.06 -0.62
C ALA A 160 -26.37 -2.62 -1.12
N LYS A 161 -26.20 -2.41 -2.43
CA LYS A 161 -25.93 -1.11 -3.06
C LYS A 161 -24.76 -0.39 -2.38
N GLY A 162 -24.90 0.90 -2.06
CA GLY A 162 -23.86 1.72 -1.46
C GLY A 162 -23.59 1.48 0.02
N LYS A 163 -24.27 0.52 0.68
CA LYS A 163 -24.18 0.30 2.13
C LYS A 163 -22.74 0.19 2.64
N PHE A 164 -21.90 -0.57 1.95
CA PHE A 164 -20.51 -0.75 2.38
C PHE A 164 -19.66 0.51 2.18
N ALA A 165 -19.88 1.27 1.10
CA ALA A 165 -19.22 2.55 0.91
C ALA A 165 -19.64 3.57 1.98
N GLU A 166 -20.89 3.53 2.46
CA GLU A 166 -21.36 4.39 3.53
C GLU A 166 -20.59 4.19 4.82
N TYR A 167 -20.06 3.00 5.12
CA TYR A 167 -19.21 2.77 6.29
C TYR A 167 -17.97 3.67 6.26
N PHE A 168 -17.25 3.69 5.14
CA PHE A 168 -16.06 4.54 4.99
C PHE A 168 -16.39 6.03 5.06
N LEU A 169 -17.40 6.47 4.30
CA LEU A 169 -17.80 7.88 4.25
C LEU A 169 -18.33 8.36 5.61
N ARG A 170 -19.04 7.51 6.34
CA ARG A 170 -19.54 7.79 7.69
C ARG A 170 -18.41 7.83 8.71
N ALA A 171 -17.46 6.90 8.64
CA ALA A 171 -16.28 6.87 9.51
C ALA A 171 -15.49 8.18 9.39
N TRP A 172 -15.27 8.67 8.16
CA TRP A 172 -14.66 9.98 7.93
C TRP A 172 -15.48 11.13 8.51
N LYS A 173 -16.77 11.21 8.15
CA LYS A 173 -17.66 12.31 8.56
C LYS A 173 -17.80 12.42 10.07
N ARG A 174 -17.79 11.28 10.78
CA ARG A 174 -17.90 11.21 12.23
C ARG A 174 -16.56 11.27 12.96
N ARG A 175 -15.44 11.38 12.23
CA ARG A 175 -14.08 11.29 12.78
C ARG A 175 -13.90 10.02 13.63
N ALA A 176 -14.32 8.88 13.09
CA ALA A 176 -14.30 7.61 13.81
C ALA A 176 -12.88 7.18 14.22
N PHE A 177 -11.85 7.72 13.56
CA PHE A 177 -10.44 7.57 13.92
C PHE A 177 -10.03 8.27 15.24
N GLU A 178 -10.93 9.03 15.86
CA GLU A 178 -10.71 9.69 17.16
C GLU A 178 -11.53 9.04 18.29
N LEU A 179 -12.16 7.89 18.04
CA LEU A 179 -12.91 7.15 19.04
C LEU A 179 -11.97 6.51 20.06
N ASP A 180 -12.40 6.45 21.32
CA ASP A 180 -11.75 5.74 22.41
C ASP A 180 -12.68 4.73 23.11
N ASP A 181 -14.00 4.85 22.88
CA ASP A 181 -15.02 3.97 23.44
C ASP A 181 -14.93 2.54 22.85
N PRO A 182 -14.78 1.51 23.71
CA PRO A 182 -14.55 0.13 23.24
C PRO A 182 -15.66 -0.40 22.32
N GLU A 183 -16.93 -0.19 22.65
CA GLU A 183 -18.04 -0.72 21.85
C GLU A 183 -18.07 -0.07 20.47
N ARG A 184 -17.88 1.26 20.41
CA ARG A 184 -17.86 1.98 19.13
C ARG A 184 -16.60 1.70 18.31
N VAL A 185 -15.47 1.41 18.95
CA VAL A 185 -14.25 0.96 18.24
C VAL A 185 -14.47 -0.44 17.66
N HIS A 186 -15.14 -1.33 18.39
CA HIS A 186 -15.50 -2.65 17.88
C HIS A 186 -16.43 -2.56 16.66
N GLU A 187 -17.47 -1.71 16.73
CA GLU A 187 -18.34 -1.43 15.57
C GLU A 187 -17.54 -0.91 14.37
N LEU A 188 -16.58 0.00 14.58
CA LEU A 188 -15.72 0.51 13.52
C LEU A 188 -14.84 -0.60 12.90
N LEU A 189 -14.32 -1.53 13.71
CA LEU A 189 -13.53 -2.66 13.22
C LEU A 189 -14.38 -3.58 12.33
N ASP A 190 -15.61 -3.90 12.74
CA ASP A 190 -16.54 -4.68 11.90
C ASP A 190 -16.88 -3.95 10.60
N GLU A 191 -17.17 -2.65 10.67
CA GLU A 191 -17.45 -1.81 9.50
C GLU A 191 -16.25 -1.72 8.55
N ALA A 192 -15.04 -1.57 9.09
CA ALA A 192 -13.79 -1.54 8.32
C ALA A 192 -13.55 -2.87 7.59
N ARG A 193 -13.73 -4.00 8.29
CA ARG A 193 -13.64 -5.33 7.67
C ARG A 193 -14.64 -5.50 6.52
N LEU A 194 -15.90 -5.18 6.75
CA LEU A 194 -16.94 -5.29 5.70
C LEU A 194 -16.65 -4.36 4.51
N PHE A 195 -16.09 -3.18 4.77
CA PHE A 195 -15.65 -2.28 3.71
C PHE A 195 -14.48 -2.87 2.90
N LEU A 196 -13.47 -3.43 3.55
CA LEU A 196 -12.34 -4.11 2.89
C LEU A 196 -12.81 -5.29 2.04
N GLU A 197 -13.69 -6.14 2.56
CA GLU A 197 -14.30 -7.24 1.80
C GLU A 197 -15.04 -6.71 0.55
N ALA A 198 -15.77 -5.59 0.68
CA ALA A 198 -16.41 -4.93 -0.45
C ALA A 198 -15.39 -4.33 -1.45
N CYS A 199 -14.23 -3.87 -0.98
CA CYS A 199 -13.14 -3.42 -1.85
C CYS A 199 -12.59 -4.56 -2.71
N HIS A 200 -12.35 -5.73 -2.12
CA HIS A 200 -11.96 -6.93 -2.87
C HIS A 200 -13.05 -7.34 -3.87
N ALA A 201 -14.32 -7.37 -3.45
CA ALA A 201 -15.42 -7.69 -4.35
C ALA A 201 -15.52 -6.69 -5.51
N CYS A 202 -15.34 -5.39 -5.25
CA CYS A 202 -15.30 -4.35 -6.28
C CYS A 202 -14.16 -4.59 -7.27
N TYR A 203 -12.94 -4.86 -6.76
CA TYR A 203 -11.79 -5.17 -7.61
C TYR A 203 -12.05 -6.39 -8.51
N GLN A 204 -12.60 -7.48 -7.96
CA GLN A 204 -12.93 -8.68 -8.73
C GLN A 204 -13.99 -8.42 -9.82
N ARG A 205 -14.97 -7.54 -9.56
CA ARG A 205 -15.98 -7.15 -10.57
C ARG A 205 -15.40 -6.28 -11.69
N VAL A 206 -14.50 -5.37 -11.35
CA VAL A 206 -13.87 -4.45 -12.32
C VAL A 206 -12.78 -5.16 -13.13
N GLY A 207 -12.16 -6.21 -12.57
CA GLY A 207 -11.10 -7.00 -13.18
C GLY A 207 -9.71 -6.36 -13.08
N ALA A 208 -8.69 -7.16 -13.40
CA ALA A 208 -7.28 -6.77 -13.35
C ALA A 208 -6.90 -5.72 -14.42
N THR A 209 -7.67 -5.62 -15.50
CA THR A 209 -7.47 -4.63 -16.55
C THR A 209 -8.39 -3.43 -16.29
N PRO A 210 -7.84 -2.26 -15.95
CA PRO A 210 -8.68 -1.11 -15.65
C PRO A 210 -9.43 -0.68 -16.91
N THR A 211 -10.76 -0.79 -16.89
CA THR A 211 -11.59 -0.13 -17.87
C THR A 211 -11.64 1.35 -17.46
N PRO A 212 -11.11 2.29 -18.25
CA PRO A 212 -11.07 3.70 -17.86
C PRO A 212 -12.48 4.20 -17.56
N ILE A 213 -12.62 4.98 -16.48
CA ILE A 213 -13.90 5.45 -15.91
C ILE A 213 -14.84 6.05 -16.98
N ASN A 214 -14.32 6.61 -18.07
CA ASN A 214 -15.10 7.13 -19.20
C ASN A 214 -15.89 6.08 -20.00
N LEU A 215 -15.68 4.78 -19.78
CA LEU A 215 -16.37 3.69 -20.50
C LEU A 215 -17.40 2.95 -19.64
N LEU A 216 -17.47 3.23 -18.33
CA LEU A 216 -18.46 2.65 -17.43
C LEU A 216 -19.74 3.51 -17.48
N SER A 217 -20.50 3.38 -18.57
CA SER A 217 -21.88 3.87 -18.61
C SER A 217 -22.70 3.15 -17.54
N PRO A 218 -23.61 3.82 -16.82
CA PRO A 218 -24.54 3.14 -15.93
C PRO A 218 -25.36 2.18 -16.78
N GLN A 219 -25.20 0.87 -16.54
CA GLN A 219 -26.04 -0.13 -17.17
C GLN A 219 -27.46 0.14 -16.66
N THR A 220 -28.30 0.68 -17.55
CA THR A 220 -29.68 1.07 -17.26
C THR A 220 -30.40 -0.13 -16.65
N ALA A 221 -30.86 0.02 -15.41
CA ALA A 221 -31.70 -0.97 -14.76
C ALA A 221 -32.88 -1.30 -15.67
N ALA A 222 -33.03 -2.57 -16.03
CA ALA A 222 -34.16 -3.06 -16.81
C ALA A 222 -35.46 -2.71 -16.03
N PRO A 223 -36.50 -2.19 -16.71
CA PRO A 223 -37.75 -1.87 -16.04
C PRO A 223 -38.39 -3.16 -15.51
N ALA A 224 -38.77 -3.13 -14.23
CA ALA A 224 -39.55 -4.21 -13.62
C ALA A 224 -40.87 -4.42 -14.39
N PRO A 225 -41.34 -5.67 -14.53
CA PRO A 225 -42.61 -5.92 -15.20
C PRO A 225 -43.75 -5.31 -14.38
N ALA A 226 -44.60 -4.54 -15.06
CA ALA A 226 -45.86 -4.06 -14.51
C ALA A 226 -46.83 -5.23 -14.32
N GLU A 227 -47.68 -5.09 -13.29
CA GLU A 227 -48.74 -6.03 -12.84
C GLU A 227 -49.56 -6.70 -13.95
#